data_AF-A0A7V4MPE0-F1
#
_entry.id   AF-A0A7V4MPE0-F1
#
_cell.length_a   1.000
_cell.length_b   1.000
_cell.length_c   1.000
_cell.angle_alpha   90.00
_cell.angle_beta   90.00
_cell.angle_gamma   90.00
#
_symmetry.space_group_name_H-M   'P 1'
#
loop_
_entity.id
_entity.type
_entity.pdbx_description
1 polymer ?
#
loop_
_entity_poly.entity_id
_entity_poly.type
_entity_poly.pdbx_seq_one_letter_code
_entity_poly.pdbx_strand_id
1 'polypeptide(L)' 'GLKVIGFYHSHPDHPAIPSQYDLEHAWPWYVYVIVSVTSGRPETTTCWTLNEDRSAFHQVNLHMDVSRNHGEVT' A
#
# COMPACT_ATOMS: atom_id res chain seq x y z
N GLY A 1 -19.22 -10.22 8.37
CA GLY A 1 -18.99 -8.84 7.89
C GLY A 1 -17.55 -8.69 7.42
N LEU A 2 -17.24 -7.61 6.70
CA LEU A 2 -15.87 -7.29 6.27
C LEU A 2 -15.15 -6.44 7.33
N LYS A 3 -13.82 -6.41 7.29
CA LYS A 3 -12.95 -5.64 8.19
C LYS A 3 -12.02 -4.73 7.38
N VAL A 4 -11.67 -3.57 7.93
CA VAL A 4 -10.54 -2.78 7.41
C VAL A 4 -9.26 -3.50 7.82
N ILE A 5 -8.39 -3.77 6.84
CA ILE A 5 -7.10 -4.46 7.06
C ILE A 5 -5.90 -3.60 6.63
N GLY A 6 -6.16 -2.41 6.08
CA GLY A 6 -5.10 -1.55 5.59
C GLY A 6 -5.60 -0.29 4.90
N PHE A 7 -4.65 0.51 4.45
CA PHE A 7 -4.84 1.76 3.74
C PHE A 7 -3.97 1.76 2.48
N TYR A 8 -4.35 2.59 1.51
CA TYR A 8 -3.52 2.86 0.35
C TYR A 8 -3.53 4.34 0.03
N HIS A 9 -2.41 4.83 -0.51
CA HIS A 9 -2.28 6.19 -1.03
C HIS A 9 -1.21 6.26 -2.12
N SER A 10 -1.17 7.37 -2.84
CA SER A 10 -0.16 7.63 -3.86
C SER A 10 0.83 8.69 -3.41
N HIS A 11 2.07 8.57 -3.86
CA HIS A 11 3.09 9.60 -3.80
C HIS A 11 3.30 10.20 -5.21
N PRO A 12 2.80 11.41 -5.48
CA PRO A 12 3.05 12.09 -6.75
C PRO A 12 4.52 12.49 -6.89
N ASP A 13 5.13 12.13 -8.01
CA ASP A 13 6.52 12.44 -8.39
C ASP A 13 7.56 12.09 -7.31
N HIS A 14 7.26 11.05 -6.52
CA HIS A 14 8.11 10.58 -5.42
C HIS A 14 8.02 9.05 -5.28
N PRO A 15 9.12 8.36 -4.91
CA PRO A 15 9.12 6.91 -4.75
C PRO A 15 8.02 6.39 -3.82
N ALA A 16 7.59 5.15 -4.10
CA ALA A 16 6.68 4.37 -3.28
C ALA A 16 7.36 3.86 -2.00
N ILE A 17 7.78 4.77 -1.14
CA ILE A 17 8.41 4.50 0.16
C ILE A 17 7.70 5.39 1.19
N PRO A 18 7.35 4.89 2.40
CA PRO A 18 6.74 5.71 3.44
C PRO A 18 7.61 6.92 3.78
N SER A 19 6.97 8.08 3.85
CA SER A 19 7.54 9.32 4.35
C SER A 19 7.53 9.36 5.88
N GLN A 20 8.17 10.37 6.46
CA GLN A 20 8.04 10.65 7.89
C GLN A 20 6.59 10.98 8.28
N TYR A 21 5.85 11.68 7.42
CA TYR A 21 4.44 11.96 7.66
C TYR A 21 3.62 10.67 7.74
N ASP A 22 3.88 9.69 6.88
CA ASP A 22 3.23 8.37 6.96
C ASP A 22 3.54 7.67 8.30
N LEU A 23 4.79 7.75 8.77
CA LEU A 23 5.23 7.13 10.04
C LEU A 23 4.52 7.74 11.26
N GLU A 24 4.37 9.07 11.27
CA GLU A 24 3.70 9.79 12.35
C GLU A 24 2.21 9.47 12.44
N HIS A 25 1.56 9.18 11.31
CA HIS A 25 0.10 9.02 11.24
C HIS A 25 -0.38 7.58 11.09
N ALA A 26 0.52 6.63 10.86
CA ALA A 26 0.19 5.21 10.77
C ALA A 26 -0.07 4.57 12.14
N TRP A 27 -0.85 3.49 12.12
CA TRP A 27 -1.02 2.55 13.22
C TRP A 27 -0.39 1.18 12.90
N PRO A 28 0.17 0.50 13.90
CA PRO A 28 0.57 -0.91 13.77
C PRO A 28 -0.59 -1.81 13.34
N TRP A 29 -0.25 -3.03 12.90
CA TRP A 29 -1.18 -4.11 12.50
C TRP A 29 -1.97 -3.91 11.20
N TYR A 30 -1.98 -2.69 10.65
CA TYR A 30 -2.51 -2.43 9.31
C TYR A 30 -1.43 -2.54 8.24
N VAL A 31 -1.87 -2.85 7.02
CA VAL A 31 -1.04 -2.85 5.82
C VAL A 31 -1.17 -1.52 5.10
N TYR A 32 -0.05 -0.99 4.59
CA TYR A 32 0.00 0.26 3.84
C TYR A 32 0.53 0.00 2.44
N VAL A 33 -0.31 0.23 1.43
CA VAL A 33 0.08 0.13 0.02
C VAL A 33 0.38 1.52 -0.50
N ILE A 34 1.58 1.74 -1.01
CA ILE A 34 2.00 3.04 -1.56
C ILE A 34 2.25 2.89 -3.06
N VAL A 35 1.69 3.81 -3.84
CA VAL A 35 1.86 3.86 -5.29
C VAL A 35 2.64 5.10 -5.68
N SER A 36 3.79 4.93 -6.33
CA SER A 36 4.51 6.01 -7.00
C SER A 36 3.73 6.42 -8.24
N VAL A 37 3.40 7.71 -8.36
CA VAL A 37 2.70 8.27 -9.52
C VAL A 37 3.58 9.34 -10.15
N THR A 38 4.30 8.99 -11.20
CA THR A 38 5.23 9.88 -11.90
C THR A 38 4.53 10.54 -13.08
N SER A 39 4.46 11.87 -13.11
CA SER A 39 3.78 12.63 -14.16
C SER A 39 2.34 12.16 -14.42
N GLY A 40 1.60 11.85 -13.35
CA GLY A 40 0.21 11.38 -13.42
C GLY A 40 0.04 9.91 -13.84
N ARG A 41 1.12 9.13 -13.97
CA ARG A 41 1.06 7.70 -14.32
C ARG A 41 1.56 6.83 -13.16
N PRO A 42 0.82 5.77 -12.77
CA PRO A 42 1.29 4.84 -11.76
C PRO A 42 2.50 4.05 -12.29
N GLU A 43 3.52 3.90 -11.45
CA GLU A 43 4.78 3.27 -11.83
C GLU A 43 5.10 2.07 -10.92
N THR A 44 5.39 2.34 -9.65
CA THR A 44 5.78 1.31 -8.67
C THR A 44 4.75 1.21 -7.56
N THR A 45 4.39 -0.01 -7.16
CA THR A 45 3.56 -0.27 -5.98
C THR A 45 4.35 -1.08 -4.98
N THR A 46 4.37 -0.63 -3.73
CA THR A 46 5.02 -1.30 -2.61
C THR A 46 4.02 -1.48 -1.46
N CYS A 47 4.35 -2.38 -0.54
CA CYS A 47 3.48 -2.76 0.56
C CYS A 47 4.30 -2.76 1.85
N TRP A 48 3.75 -2.23 2.94
CA TRP A 48 4.47 -1.97 4.18
C TRP A 48 3.63 -2.28 5.41
N THR A 49 4.29 -2.66 6.50
CA THR A 49 3.71 -2.75 7.84
C THR A 49 4.53 -1.94 8.83
N LEU A 50 3.88 -1.30 9.78
CA LEU A 50 4.54 -0.54 10.83
C LEU A 50 4.91 -1.45 12.02
N ASN A 51 6.12 -1.32 12.54
CA ASN A 51 6.52 -1.97 13.80
C ASN A 51 5.54 -1.62 14.94
N GLU A 52 5.36 -2.52 15.90
CA GLU A 52 4.48 -2.28 17.05
C GLU A 52 4.93 -1.09 17.91
N ASP A 53 6.25 -0.91 18.05
CA ASP A 53 6.86 0.24 18.73
C ASP A 53 6.84 1.53 17.88
N ARG A 54 6.31 1.46 16.66
CA ARG A 54 6.23 2.54 15.67
C ARG A 54 7.58 3.14 15.28
N SER A 55 8.68 2.41 15.46
CA SER A 55 10.04 2.88 15.14
C SER A 55 10.30 3.02 13.64
N ALA A 56 9.76 2.10 12.84
CA ALA A 56 9.99 2.06 11.39
C ALA A 56 8.94 1.21 10.68
N PHE A 57 8.77 1.50 9.39
CA PHE A 57 8.11 0.60 8.45
C PHE A 57 9.06 -0.49 7.96
N HIS A 58 8.49 -1.66 7.67
CA HIS A 58 9.17 -2.73 6.96
C HIS A 58 8.36 -3.11 5.73
N GLN A 59 9.07 -3.30 4.62
CA GLN A 59 8.45 -3.70 3.37
C GLN A 59 8.00 -5.15 3.47
N VAL A 60 6.80 -5.44 2.99
CA VAL A 60 6.27 -6.81 2.87
C VAL A 60 5.98 -7.13 1.41
N ASN A 61 6.01 -8.42 1.07
CA ASN A 61 5.76 -8.86 -0.30
C ASN A 61 4.30 -8.64 -0.68
N LEU A 62 4.08 -7.98 -1.82
CA LEU A 62 2.78 -7.85 -2.45
C LEU A 62 2.61 -8.97 -3.48
N HIS A 63 1.74 -9.93 -3.20
CA HIS A 63 1.35 -10.97 -4.16
C HIS A 63 0.03 -10.60 -4.81
N MET A 64 -0.02 -10.62 -6.15
CA MET A 64 -1.25 -10.41 -6.90
C MET A 64 -1.72 -11.72 -7.50
N ASP A 65 -2.78 -12.28 -6.94
CA ASP A 65 -3.47 -13.42 -7.51
C ASP A 65 -4.34 -12.95 -8.68
N VAL A 66 -3.83 -13.13 -9.91
CA VAL A 66 -4.60 -12.86 -11.14
C VAL A 66 -5.57 -14.02 -11.38
N SER A 67 -6.59 -14.14 -10.52
CA SER A 67 -7.75 -14.97 -10.82
C SER A 67 -8.75 -14.13 -11.59
N ARG A 68 -8.83 -14.34 -12.92
CA ARG A 68 -9.93 -13.80 -13.72
C ARG A 68 -11.22 -14.49 -13.28
N ASN A 69 -12.15 -13.72 -12.72
CA ASN A 69 -13.54 -14.14 -12.63
C ASN A 69 -14.46 -12.92 -12.73
N HIS A 70 -14.76 -12.52 -13.96
CA HIS A 70 -16.09 -12.03 -14.28
C HIS A 70 -16.56 -12.86 -15.47
N GLY A 71 -17.52 -13.74 -15.19
CA GLY A 71 -18.27 -14.43 -16.23
C GLY A 71 -18.82 -13.40 -17.21
N GLU A 72 -18.61 -13.69 -18.47
CA GLU A 72 -19.33 -13.10 -19.59
C GLU A 72 -20.83 -13.30 -19.32
N VAL A 73 -21.55 -12.21 -19.08
CA VAL A 73 -23.01 -12.21 -19.11
C VAL A 73 -23.40 -11.77 -20.51
N THR A 74 -23.62 -12.74 -21.40
CA THR A 74 -24.48 -12.60 -22.59
C THR A 74 -25.88 -13.08 -22.25
#